data_AF-A0A0Q5L514-F1
#
_entry.id   AF-A0A0Q5L514-F1
#
_cell.length_a   1.000
_cell.length_b   1.000
_cell.length_c   1.000
_cell.angle_alpha   90.00
_cell.angle_beta   90.00
_cell.angle_gamma   90.00
#
_symmetry.space_group_name_H-M   'P 1'
#
loop_
_entity.id
_entity.type
_entity.pdbx_description
1 polymer ?
#
loop_
_entity_poly.entity_id
_entity_poly.type
_entity_poly.pdbx_seq_one_letter_code
_entity_poly.pdbx_strand_id
1 'polypeptide(L)'
;MSPHFVSRLLASTAAIAVALVVSGCATIPGAVPVPTSTATATPTDPAPTTTPTPSAVPLTFGDFTGDQLAQICIDQTRSTFSPDVTFDTESTRIERRTVTPEWLVIVPARTGGMEGRSLCTIGGTPDSPVVEMASGSIDELPEEQIQRLIRGENEGTNP
;
A
#
# COMPACT_ATOMS: atom_id res chain seq x y z
N MET A 1 0.84 -48.25 -2.43
CA MET A 1 -0.54 -48.31 -1.93
C MET A 1 -1.04 -46.88 -1.73
N SER A 2 -1.92 -46.41 -2.61
CA SER A 2 -2.82 -45.29 -2.32
C SER A 2 -3.95 -45.79 -1.42
N PRO A 3 -4.59 -44.90 -0.64
CA PRO A 3 -6.04 -44.80 -0.81
C PRO A 3 -6.61 -43.36 -0.76
N HIS A 4 -7.60 -43.19 -1.64
CA HIS A 4 -8.88 -42.49 -1.46
C HIS A 4 -8.92 -40.95 -1.34
N PHE A 5 -8.95 -40.34 -2.53
CA PHE A 5 -9.76 -39.15 -2.82
C PHE A 5 -11.22 -39.34 -2.36
N VAL A 6 -11.72 -38.42 -1.54
CA VAL A 6 -13.17 -38.19 -1.39
C VAL A 6 -13.45 -36.74 -1.76
N SER A 7 -13.87 -36.58 -3.01
CA SER A 7 -14.53 -35.40 -3.55
C SER A 7 -15.91 -35.27 -2.90
N ARG A 8 -16.23 -34.10 -2.35
CA ARG A 8 -17.63 -33.71 -2.06
C ARG A 8 -17.93 -32.35 -2.64
N LEU A 9 -18.90 -32.40 -3.56
CA LEU A 9 -19.50 -31.34 -4.36
C LEU A 9 -20.15 -30.23 -3.51
N LEU A 10 -19.91 -28.99 -3.97
CA LEU A 10 -20.87 -27.92 -4.28
C LEU A 10 -22.13 -27.76 -3.39
N ALA A 11 -22.21 -26.59 -2.74
CA ALA A 11 -23.49 -25.90 -2.53
C ALA A 11 -23.28 -24.39 -2.67
N SER A 12 -23.59 -23.89 -3.86
CA SER A 12 -23.72 -22.48 -4.20
C SER A 12 -24.98 -21.90 -3.55
N THR A 13 -24.86 -20.79 -2.82
CA THR A 13 -25.97 -19.87 -2.56
C THR A 13 -25.48 -18.44 -2.70
N ALA A 14 -25.77 -17.88 -3.86
CA ALA A 14 -25.66 -16.46 -4.17
C ALA A 14 -26.81 -15.70 -3.49
N ALA A 15 -26.50 -14.58 -2.85
CA ALA A 15 -27.47 -13.54 -2.51
C ALA A 15 -26.82 -12.18 -2.78
N ILE A 16 -27.02 -11.70 -4.01
CA ILE A 16 -26.64 -10.35 -4.45
C ILE A 16 -27.80 -9.43 -4.07
N ALA A 17 -27.57 -8.52 -3.13
CA ALA A 17 -28.48 -7.42 -2.84
C ALA A 17 -27.86 -6.11 -3.37
N VAL A 18 -28.27 -5.75 -4.58
CA VAL A 18 -27.98 -4.46 -5.20
C VAL A 18 -28.97 -3.44 -4.63
N ALA A 19 -28.46 -2.43 -3.94
CA ALA A 19 -29.22 -1.21 -3.60
C ALA A 19 -28.59 -0.03 -4.33
N LEU A 20 -29.13 0.26 -5.52
CA LEU A 20 -28.88 1.48 -6.27
C LEU A 20 -29.77 2.59 -5.70
N VAL A 21 -29.17 3.67 -5.19
CA VAL A 21 -29.88 4.93 -4.96
C VAL A 21 -29.18 6.03 -5.76
N VAL A 22 -29.82 6.38 -6.86
CA VAL A 22 -29.50 7.51 -7.75
C VAL A 22 -30.27 8.71 -7.25
N SER A 23 -29.62 9.87 -7.04
CA SER A 23 -30.25 11.20 -7.10
C SER A 23 -29.22 12.32 -7.01
N GLY A 24 -29.12 13.16 -8.06
CA GLY A 24 -28.33 14.39 -8.01
C GLY A 24 -28.00 15.07 -9.34
N CYS A 25 -28.95 15.16 -10.29
CA CYS A 25 -28.82 16.07 -11.44
C CYS A 25 -29.47 17.41 -11.10
N ALA A 26 -28.74 18.51 -11.19
CA ALA A 26 -29.30 19.83 -11.40
C ALA A 26 -28.56 20.49 -12.56
N THR A 27 -29.21 20.53 -13.72
CA THR A 27 -28.81 21.29 -14.91
C THR A 27 -29.27 22.74 -14.78
N ILE A 28 -28.39 23.70 -15.02
CA ILE A 28 -28.76 25.11 -15.25
C ILE A 28 -28.36 25.47 -16.69
N PRO A 29 -29.29 25.85 -17.57
CA PRO A 29 -28.98 26.40 -18.89
C PRO A 29 -28.91 27.93 -18.84
N GLY A 30 -27.91 28.51 -19.50
CA GLY A 30 -27.83 29.96 -19.72
C GLY A 30 -26.62 30.35 -20.57
N ALA A 31 -26.87 30.57 -21.85
CA ALA A 31 -25.88 30.85 -22.90
C ALA A 31 -25.18 32.21 -22.77
N VAL A 32 -23.93 32.24 -23.26
CA VAL A 32 -23.06 33.41 -23.58
C VAL A 32 -23.71 34.27 -24.69
N PRO A 33 -23.42 35.60 -24.83
CA PRO A 33 -22.11 36.09 -25.28
C PRO A 33 -21.56 37.41 -24.66
N VAL A 34 -20.22 37.50 -24.76
CA VAL A 34 -19.19 38.58 -24.64
C VAL A 34 -19.55 39.89 -25.41
N PRO A 35 -18.91 41.10 -25.27
CA PRO A 35 -17.65 41.55 -24.61
C PRO A 35 -17.72 42.84 -23.75
N THR A 36 -16.63 43.24 -23.07
CA THR A 36 -16.02 44.61 -23.10
C THR A 36 -14.72 44.65 -22.25
N SER A 37 -13.70 45.32 -22.78
CA SER A 37 -12.30 45.35 -22.34
C SER A 37 -11.95 46.29 -21.17
N THR A 38 -10.79 45.99 -20.59
CA THR A 38 -9.77 46.89 -20.00
C THR A 38 -9.98 47.45 -18.59
N ALA A 39 -9.21 46.93 -17.62
CA ALA A 39 -8.40 47.76 -16.72
C ALA A 39 -7.28 46.93 -16.05
N THR A 40 -6.08 47.49 -16.13
CA THR A 40 -4.82 47.11 -15.48
C THR A 40 -4.96 46.89 -13.97
N ALA A 41 -4.49 45.75 -13.47
CA ALA A 41 -4.07 45.57 -12.07
C ALA A 41 -2.83 44.69 -12.00
N THR A 42 -1.87 45.16 -11.21
CA THR A 42 -0.56 44.62 -10.85
C THR A 42 -0.54 43.10 -10.62
N PRO A 43 0.50 42.36 -11.04
CA PRO A 43 0.65 40.96 -10.63
C PRO A 43 0.97 40.90 -9.14
N THR A 44 -0.01 40.54 -8.31
CA THR A 44 0.24 39.99 -6.98
C THR A 44 0.48 38.50 -7.15
N ASP A 45 1.73 38.12 -6.98
CA ASP A 45 2.23 36.76 -6.90
C ASP A 45 1.38 35.93 -5.89
N PRO A 46 0.81 34.78 -6.29
CA PRO A 46 0.23 33.87 -5.32
C PRO A 46 1.36 33.30 -4.47
N ALA A 47 1.45 33.78 -3.22
CA ALA A 47 2.30 33.19 -2.20
C ALA A 47 2.08 31.67 -2.19
N PRO A 48 3.16 30.85 -2.25
CA PRO A 48 3.02 29.41 -2.20
C PRO A 48 2.43 29.02 -0.84
N THR A 49 1.25 28.40 -0.86
CA THR A 49 0.74 27.64 0.28
C THR A 49 1.74 26.51 0.52
N THR A 50 2.67 26.70 1.45
CA THR A 50 3.53 25.63 1.95
C THR A 50 2.65 24.68 2.74
N THR A 51 2.05 23.70 2.07
CA THR A 51 1.70 22.43 2.70
C THR A 51 2.91 22.02 3.53
N PRO A 52 2.78 21.73 4.84
CA PRO A 52 3.91 21.28 5.61
C PRO A 52 4.39 19.97 4.97
N THR A 53 5.53 20.03 4.29
CA THR A 53 6.31 18.84 3.97
C THR A 53 6.47 18.10 5.29
N PRO A 54 6.04 16.83 5.42
CA PRO A 54 6.31 16.07 6.63
C PRO A 54 7.82 16.13 6.86
N SER A 55 8.19 16.67 8.01
CA SER A 55 9.58 16.77 8.44
C SER A 55 10.13 15.36 8.45
N ALA A 56 10.99 15.03 7.49
CA ALA A 56 11.73 13.78 7.48
C ALA A 56 12.67 13.82 8.68
N VAL A 57 12.19 13.33 9.83
CA VAL A 57 13.09 12.93 10.90
C VAL A 57 14.04 11.92 10.25
N PRO A 58 15.35 11.97 10.51
CA PRO A 58 16.21 10.87 10.10
C PRO A 58 15.65 9.61 10.75
N LEU A 59 15.02 8.76 9.93
CA LEU A 59 14.42 7.52 10.37
C LEU A 59 15.59 6.59 10.71
N THR A 60 15.95 6.53 11.98
CA THR A 60 16.91 5.54 12.47
C THR A 60 16.19 4.19 12.53
N PHE A 61 16.55 3.27 11.63
CA PHE A 61 15.98 1.92 11.55
C PHE A 61 16.67 0.92 12.50
N GLY A 62 16.96 1.37 13.73
CA GLY A 62 17.83 0.64 14.64
C GLY A 62 19.23 0.50 14.03
N ASP A 63 19.74 -0.73 13.98
CA ASP A 63 21.03 -1.06 13.36
C ASP A 63 20.95 -1.30 11.85
N PHE A 64 19.73 -1.39 11.28
CA PHE A 64 19.54 -1.59 9.85
C PHE A 64 19.66 -0.29 9.06
N THR A 65 19.99 -0.42 7.77
CA THR A 65 19.68 0.62 6.78
C THR A 65 18.31 0.38 6.14
N GLY A 66 17.72 1.43 5.57
CA GLY A 66 16.46 1.29 4.82
C GLY A 66 16.59 0.30 3.65
N ASP A 67 17.70 0.39 2.90
CA ASP A 67 17.99 -0.51 1.78
C ASP A 67 18.14 -1.97 2.21
N GLN A 68 18.75 -2.22 3.38
CA GLN A 68 18.87 -3.57 3.93
C GLN A 68 17.49 -4.15 4.26
N LEU A 69 16.63 -3.38 4.93
CA LEU A 69 15.27 -3.81 5.23
C LEU A 69 14.45 -4.10 3.98
N ALA A 70 14.53 -3.23 2.96
CA ALA A 70 13.89 -3.43 1.68
C ALA A 70 14.39 -4.71 0.99
N GLN A 71 15.71 -4.90 0.94
CA GLN A 71 16.31 -6.05 0.26
C GLN A 71 15.97 -7.37 0.94
N ILE A 72 16.01 -7.43 2.28
CA ILE A 72 15.56 -8.60 3.05
C ILE A 72 14.11 -8.93 2.68
N CYS A 73 13.23 -7.92 2.62
CA CYS A 73 11.84 -8.16 2.29
C CYS A 73 11.64 -8.67 0.85
N ILE A 74 12.37 -8.11 -0.11
CA ILE A 74 12.39 -8.58 -1.50
C ILE A 74 12.83 -10.04 -1.55
N ASP A 75 13.94 -10.40 -0.91
CA ASP A 75 14.51 -11.74 -0.98
C ASP A 75 13.54 -12.80 -0.41
N GLN A 76 12.84 -12.47 0.68
CA GLN A 76 11.84 -13.36 1.29
C GLN A 76 10.58 -13.54 0.43
N THR A 77 10.19 -12.51 -0.32
CA THR A 77 8.91 -12.50 -1.04
C THR A 77 9.06 -12.74 -2.55
N ARG A 78 10.27 -12.72 -3.11
CA ARG A 78 10.53 -12.85 -4.55
C ARG A 78 9.85 -14.06 -5.18
N SER A 79 9.79 -15.18 -4.47
CA SER A 79 9.16 -16.42 -4.93
C SER A 79 7.64 -16.35 -5.09
N THR A 80 6.99 -15.34 -4.48
CA THR A 80 5.55 -15.10 -4.59
C THR A 80 5.16 -14.37 -5.88
N PHE A 81 6.13 -13.75 -6.54
CA PHE A 81 5.92 -13.00 -7.78
C PHE A 81 6.42 -13.76 -9.01
N SER A 82 5.94 -13.37 -10.19
CA SER A 82 6.48 -13.84 -11.47
C SER A 82 7.95 -13.42 -11.62
N PRO A 83 8.76 -14.17 -12.38
CA PRO A 83 10.20 -13.90 -12.51
C PRO A 83 10.54 -12.54 -13.15
N ASP A 84 9.60 -11.92 -13.86
CA ASP A 84 9.70 -10.58 -14.47
C ASP A 84 9.37 -9.43 -13.51
N VAL A 85 9.14 -9.71 -12.22
CA VAL A 85 8.82 -8.68 -11.21
C VAL A 85 9.90 -7.59 -11.13
N THR A 86 9.45 -6.34 -11.04
CA THR A 86 10.28 -5.18 -10.74
C THR A 86 9.90 -4.64 -9.37
N PHE A 87 10.86 -4.48 -8.46
CA PHE A 87 10.66 -3.87 -7.15
C PHE A 87 11.11 -2.41 -7.17
N ASP A 88 10.35 -1.52 -6.53
CA ASP A 88 10.68 -0.11 -6.39
C ASP A 88 11.19 0.15 -4.96
N THR A 89 12.50 0.07 -4.79
CA THR A 89 13.15 0.26 -3.48
C THR A 89 13.14 1.70 -3.01
N GLU A 90 13.15 2.67 -3.93
CA GLU A 90 13.15 4.10 -3.63
C GLU A 90 11.80 4.54 -3.03
N SER A 91 10.71 3.90 -3.44
CA SER A 91 9.37 4.11 -2.90
C SER A 91 9.04 3.18 -1.72
N THR A 92 10.04 2.53 -1.10
CA THR A 92 9.82 1.66 0.05
C THR A 92 9.29 2.45 1.23
N ARG A 93 8.19 1.96 1.82
CA ARG A 93 7.66 2.47 3.07
C ARG A 93 8.13 1.58 4.23
N ILE A 94 8.76 2.19 5.23
CA ILE A 94 9.26 1.50 6.42
C ILE A 94 8.62 2.16 7.64
N GLU A 95 7.92 1.37 8.43
CA GLU A 95 7.21 1.82 9.62
C GLU A 95 7.69 1.07 10.85
N ARG A 96 7.85 1.78 11.97
CA ARG A 96 8.16 1.14 13.25
C ARG A 96 6.88 0.59 13.86
N ARG A 97 6.89 -0.69 14.20
CA ARG A 97 5.78 -1.40 14.85
C ARG A 97 5.82 -1.19 16.37
N THR A 98 4.66 -1.31 17.02
CA THR A 98 4.55 -1.27 18.49
C THR A 98 4.74 -2.65 19.14
N VAL A 99 4.95 -3.67 18.31
CA VAL A 99 5.16 -5.07 18.69
C VAL A 99 6.41 -5.59 17.97
N THR A 100 6.85 -6.79 18.33
CA THR A 100 7.93 -7.51 17.64
C THR A 100 7.36 -8.33 16.48
N PRO A 101 8.06 -8.46 15.35
CA PRO A 101 9.28 -7.76 14.94
C PRO A 101 9.08 -6.25 14.74
N GLU A 102 10.07 -5.42 15.05
CA GLU A 102 9.90 -3.98 15.21
C GLU A 102 9.71 -3.19 13.91
N TRP A 103 10.00 -3.77 12.74
CA TRP A 103 9.88 -3.09 11.44
C TRP A 103 8.79 -3.71 10.58
N LEU A 104 7.89 -2.87 10.06
CA LEU A 104 7.02 -3.20 8.94
C LEU A 104 7.64 -2.60 7.67
N VAL A 105 7.93 -3.44 6.70
CA VAL A 105 8.54 -3.04 5.42
C VAL A 105 7.55 -3.33 4.30
N ILE A 106 7.26 -2.30 3.50
CA ILE A 106 6.35 -2.39 2.36
C ILE A 106 7.10 -1.90 1.12
N VAL A 107 7.47 -2.84 0.25
CA VAL A 107 8.22 -2.56 -0.99
C VAL A 107 7.25 -2.67 -2.18
N PRO A 108 6.94 -1.57 -2.89
CA PRO A 108 6.13 -1.66 -4.10
C PRO A 108 6.77 -2.58 -5.15
N ALA A 109 5.93 -3.33 -5.87
CA ALA A 109 6.34 -4.27 -6.89
C ALA A 109 5.43 -4.17 -8.11
N ARG A 110 5.95 -4.48 -9.31
CA ARG A 110 5.17 -4.56 -10.55
C ARG A 110 5.48 -5.85 -11.28
N THR A 111 4.46 -6.58 -11.70
CA THR A 111 4.61 -7.81 -12.50
C THR A 111 3.46 -7.94 -13.48
N GLY A 112 3.75 -8.29 -14.74
CA GLY A 112 2.70 -8.50 -15.75
C GLY A 112 1.74 -7.31 -15.94
N GLY A 113 2.19 -6.07 -15.68
CA GLY A 113 1.36 -4.86 -15.76
C GLY A 113 0.42 -4.63 -14.56
N MET A 114 0.52 -5.45 -13.52
CA MET A 114 -0.19 -5.27 -12.25
C MET A 114 0.74 -4.65 -11.21
N GLU A 115 0.19 -3.73 -10.41
CA GLU A 115 0.86 -3.24 -9.21
C GLU A 115 0.68 -4.25 -8.07
N GLY A 116 1.70 -4.37 -7.25
CA GLY A 116 1.70 -5.19 -6.05
C GLY A 116 2.71 -4.65 -5.05
N ARG A 117 3.03 -5.45 -4.06
CA ARG A 117 4.06 -5.13 -3.05
C ARG A 117 4.43 -6.32 -2.22
N SER A 118 5.66 -6.29 -1.75
CA SER A 118 6.14 -7.13 -0.67
C SER A 118 5.83 -6.50 0.67
N LEU A 119 5.28 -7.27 1.60
CA LEU A 119 5.06 -6.89 2.98
C LEU A 119 5.86 -7.83 3.87
N CYS A 120 6.70 -7.26 4.74
CA CYS A 120 7.44 -8.05 5.71
C CYS A 120 7.44 -7.43 7.10
N THR A 121 7.44 -8.27 8.13
CA THR A 121 7.80 -7.86 9.49
C THR A 121 9.20 -8.35 9.80
N ILE A 122 10.10 -7.42 10.12
CA ILE A 122 11.54 -7.67 10.28
C ILE A 122 12.00 -7.16 11.63
N GLY A 123 12.87 -7.91 12.29
CA GLY A 123 13.55 -7.51 13.51
C GLY A 123 14.89 -8.22 13.66
N GLY A 124 15.44 -8.22 14.87
CA GLY A 124 16.76 -8.80 15.14
C GLY A 124 17.88 -7.84 14.76
N THR A 125 18.92 -8.33 14.07
CA THR A 125 20.06 -7.50 13.66
C THR A 125 20.37 -7.68 12.18
N PRO A 126 21.12 -6.75 11.54
CA PRO A 126 21.53 -6.90 10.13
C PRO A 126 22.27 -8.20 9.82
N ASP A 127 23.10 -8.69 10.76
CA ASP A 127 23.86 -9.94 10.60
C ASP A 127 23.01 -11.19 10.82
N SER A 128 21.86 -11.06 11.48
CA SER A 128 20.97 -12.17 11.81
C SER A 128 19.50 -11.71 11.84
N PRO A 129 18.94 -11.33 10.68
CA PRO A 129 17.59 -10.78 10.60
C PRO A 129 16.54 -11.85 10.93
N VAL A 130 15.50 -11.45 11.66
CA VAL A 130 14.35 -12.28 11.99
C VAL A 130 13.16 -11.76 11.18
N VAL A 131 12.61 -12.60 10.31
CA VAL A 131 11.42 -12.29 9.52
C VAL A 131 10.28 -13.20 9.99
N GLU A 132 9.20 -12.62 10.52
CA GLU A 132 8.05 -13.40 11.00
C GLU A 132 6.91 -13.43 9.99
N MET A 133 6.66 -12.32 9.30
CA MET A 133 5.71 -12.24 8.20
C MET A 133 6.45 -11.86 6.92
N ALA A 134 6.17 -12.56 5.84
CA ALA A 134 6.60 -12.20 4.48
C ALA A 134 5.47 -12.59 3.50
N SER A 135 4.92 -11.61 2.79
CA SER A 135 3.81 -11.84 1.87
C SER A 135 3.90 -10.89 0.67
N GLY A 136 3.59 -11.40 -0.51
CA GLY A 136 3.31 -10.58 -1.70
C GLY A 136 1.81 -10.32 -1.80
N SER A 137 1.41 -9.06 -2.04
CA SER A 137 0.02 -8.69 -2.31
C SER A 137 -0.09 -7.89 -3.60
N ILE A 138 -1.18 -8.07 -4.34
CA ILE A 138 -1.54 -7.29 -5.54
C ILE A 138 -2.56 -6.19 -5.25
N ASP A 139 -3.12 -6.18 -4.04
CA ASP A 139 -4.16 -5.21 -3.64
C ASP A 139 -3.57 -3.99 -2.95
N GLU A 140 -4.23 -2.84 -3.07
CA GLU A 140 -3.92 -1.64 -2.27
C GLU A 140 -4.12 -1.89 -0.76
N LEU A 141 -3.16 -1.43 0.05
CA LEU A 141 -3.16 -1.54 1.51
C LEU A 141 -3.68 -0.21 1.99
N PRO A 142 -4.96 -0.13 2.39
CA PRO A 142 -5.48 1.12 2.94
C PRO A 142 -4.68 1.48 4.19
N GLU A 143 -4.53 2.78 4.45
CA GLU A 143 -3.74 3.27 5.59
C GLU A 143 -4.18 2.63 6.91
N GLU A 144 -5.48 2.43 7.09
CA GLU A 144 -6.04 1.73 8.26
C GLU A 144 -5.46 0.31 8.44
N GLN A 145 -5.27 -0.44 7.35
CA GLN A 145 -4.64 -1.76 7.38
C GLN A 145 -3.18 -1.67 7.81
N ILE A 146 -2.45 -0.66 7.32
CA ILE A 146 -1.04 -0.42 7.70
C ILE A 146 -0.96 -0.11 9.20
N GLN A 147 -1.86 0.74 9.71
CA GLN A 147 -1.94 1.05 11.14
C GLN A 147 -2.34 -0.17 12.01
N ARG A 148 -3.09 -1.12 11.47
CA ARG A 148 -3.35 -2.42 12.13
C ARG A 148 -2.09 -3.28 12.19
N LEU A 149 -1.36 -3.42 11.08
CA LEU A 149 -0.09 -4.18 11.03
C LEU A 149 0.99 -3.58 11.93
N ILE A 150 1.06 -2.24 12.02
CA ILE A 150 1.94 -1.53 12.96
C ILE A 150 1.64 -1.94 14.41
N ARG A 151 0.37 -2.15 14.74
CA ARG A 151 -0.08 -2.59 16.08
C ARG A 151 -0.02 -4.11 16.29
N GLY A 152 0.40 -4.88 15.28
CA GLY A 152 0.43 -6.35 15.34
C GLY A 152 -0.93 -7.02 15.14
N GLU A 153 -1.90 -6.30 14.58
CA GLU A 153 -3.24 -6.82 14.36
C GLU A 153 -3.36 -7.44 12.95
N ASN A 154 -4.04 -8.59 12.84
CA ASN A 154 -4.37 -9.26 11.57
C ASN A 154 -3.17 -9.73 10.72
N GLU A 155 -2.11 -10.20 11.37
CA GLU A 155 -0.87 -10.66 10.70
C GLU A 155 -0.95 -12.11 10.18
N GLY A 156 -2.16 -12.67 10.16
CA GLY A 156 -2.39 -14.08 9.87
C GLY A 156 -2.46 -14.92 11.15
N THR A 157 -3.55 -14.81 11.90
CA THR A 157 -3.91 -15.84 12.87
C THR A 157 -4.62 -16.96 12.11
N ASN A 158 -3.89 -18.03 11.78
CA ASN A 158 -4.52 -19.34 11.78
C ASN A 158 -4.65 -19.74 13.27
N PRO A 159 -5.86 -19.98 13.80
CA PRO A 159 -6.02 -20.50 15.16
C PRO A 159 -5.35 -21.88 15.32
#